data_AF-A0A496T1H1-F1
#
_entry.id   AF-A0A496T1H1-F1
#
_cell.length_a   1.000
_cell.length_b   1.000
_cell.length_c   1.000
_cell.angle_alpha   90.00
_cell.angle_beta   90.00
_cell.angle_gamma   90.00
#
_symmetry.space_group_name_H-M   'P 1'
#
loop_
_entity.id
_entity.type
_entity.pdbx_description
1 polymer ?
#
loop_
_entity_poly.entity_id
_entity_poly.type
_entity_poly.pdbx_seq_one_letter_code
_entity_poly.pdbx_strand_id
1 'polypeptide(L)'
;MNPTNHLAGLLMFILVVFASVAIFFYLIYCRWVVMRVATPINRFDRIGERIKAVVVFALGQRRILNSRFLDAGIMHAFIFWGFLVVSINSIHFIGRGFYPDFHLPFLGDGG
;
A
#
# COMPACT_ATOMS: atom_id res chain seq x y z
N MET A 1 30.01 -13.27 -33.23
CA MET A 1 30.73 -13.38 -31.94
C MET A 1 29.98 -14.39 -31.09
N ASN A 2 30.72 -15.33 -30.51
CA ASN A 2 30.25 -16.68 -30.18
C ASN A 2 29.01 -16.77 -29.26
N PRO A 3 28.10 -17.74 -29.51
CA PRO A 3 26.81 -17.96 -28.84
C PRO A 3 26.93 -18.72 -27.50
N THR A 4 27.94 -18.42 -26.71
CA THR A 4 28.00 -18.87 -25.31
C THR A 4 27.10 -17.95 -24.49
N ASN A 5 25.86 -18.25 -24.09
CA ASN A 5 25.12 -19.50 -23.99
C ASN A 5 23.75 -19.18 -23.35
N HIS A 6 22.65 -19.11 -24.12
CA HIS A 6 21.27 -18.90 -23.60
C HIS A 6 20.94 -19.86 -22.43
N LEU A 7 21.55 -21.05 -22.43
CA LEU A 7 21.47 -22.04 -21.36
C LEU A 7 22.08 -21.56 -20.03
N ALA A 8 23.25 -20.91 -20.03
CA ALA A 8 23.83 -20.41 -18.78
C ALA A 8 23.06 -19.21 -18.23
N GLY A 9 22.56 -18.34 -19.12
CA GLY A 9 21.65 -17.26 -18.73
C GLY A 9 20.35 -17.79 -18.10
N LEU A 10 19.74 -18.81 -18.71
CA LEU A 10 18.56 -19.48 -18.19
C LEU A 10 18.84 -20.17 -16.85
N LEU A 11 19.97 -20.88 -16.73
CA LEU A 11 20.36 -21.55 -15.48
C LEU A 11 20.61 -20.54 -14.36
N MET A 12 21.30 -19.44 -14.66
CA MET A 12 21.51 -18.35 -13.70
C MET A 12 20.18 -17.72 -13.29
N PHE A 13 19.28 -17.46 -14.25
CA PHE A 13 17.95 -16.92 -13.97
C PHE A 13 17.13 -17.85 -13.08
N ILE A 14 17.05 -19.14 -13.41
CA ILE A 14 16.33 -20.15 -12.62
C ILE A 14 16.91 -20.23 -11.21
N LEU A 15 18.24 -20.26 -11.08
CA LEU A 15 18.91 -20.32 -9.78
C LEU A 15 18.55 -19.09 -8.95
N VAL A 16 18.66 -17.88 -9.51
CA VAL A 16 18.35 -16.64 -8.81
C VAL A 16 16.88 -16.59 -8.42
N VAL A 17 15.95 -16.90 -9.33
CA VAL A 17 14.51 -16.90 -9.04
C VAL A 17 14.18 -17.92 -7.95
N PHE A 18 14.69 -19.14 -8.07
CA PHE A 18 14.44 -20.19 -7.08
C PHE A 18 15.00 -19.82 -5.71
N ALA A 19 16.22 -19.27 -5.67
CA ALA A 19 16.82 -18.76 -4.44
C ALA A 19 16.00 -17.61 -3.83
N SER A 20 15.59 -16.64 -4.63
CA SER A 20 14.76 -15.51 -4.19
C SER A 20 13.42 -15.99 -3.63
N VAL A 21 12.75 -16.92 -4.32
CA VAL A 21 11.47 -17.49 -3.87
C VAL A 21 11.65 -18.29 -2.59
N ALA A 22 12.68 -19.13 -2.50
CA ALA A 22 12.97 -19.90 -1.30
C ALA A 22 13.25 -19.00 -0.09
N ILE A 23 14.10 -17.98 -0.26
CA ILE A 23 14.40 -16.98 0.78
C ILE A 23 13.13 -16.23 1.18
N PHE A 24 12.32 -15.80 0.20
CA PHE A 24 11.07 -15.10 0.46
C PHE A 24 10.10 -15.93 1.31
N PHE A 25 9.88 -17.20 0.94
CA PHE A 25 9.02 -18.11 1.72
C PHE A 25 9.61 -18.40 3.10
N TYR A 26 10.93 -18.55 3.22
CA TYR A 26 11.60 -18.69 4.50
C TYR A 26 11.37 -17.47 5.40
N LEU A 27 11.53 -16.25 4.87
CA LEU A 27 11.29 -15.01 5.62
C LEU A 27 9.82 -14.87 6.03
N ILE A 28 8.88 -15.19 5.14
CA ILE A 28 7.46 -15.24 5.47
C ILE A 28 7.20 -16.24 6.60
N TYR A 29 7.76 -17.44 6.50
CA TYR A 29 7.58 -18.48 7.50
C TYR A 29 8.12 -18.04 8.86
N CYS A 30 9.34 -17.50 8.91
CA CYS A 30 9.92 -16.94 10.14
C CYS A 30 9.01 -15.86 10.75
N ARG A 31 8.52 -14.92 9.94
CA ARG A 31 7.61 -13.88 10.43
C ARG A 31 6.27 -14.46 10.88
N TRP A 32 5.76 -15.45 10.18
CA TRP A 32 4.49 -16.10 10.49
C TRP A 32 4.56 -16.88 11.80
N VAL A 33 5.65 -17.60 12.07
CA VAL A 33 5.91 -18.25 13.36
C VAL A 33 5.86 -17.24 14.51
N VAL A 34 6.52 -16.08 14.35
CA VAL A 34 6.48 -15.01 15.37
C VAL A 34 5.05 -14.47 15.55
N MET A 35 4.32 -14.23 14.46
CA MET A 35 2.93 -13.76 14.54
C MET A 35 1.98 -14.79 15.17
N ARG A 36 2.25 -16.10 15.04
CA ARG A 36 1.44 -17.16 15.68
C ARG A 36 1.56 -17.16 17.20
N VAL A 37 2.65 -16.64 17.76
CA VAL A 37 2.84 -16.49 19.22
C VAL A 37 2.18 -15.20 19.73
N ALA A 38 1.78 -14.28 18.85
CA ALA A 38 1.08 -13.08 19.25
C ALA A 38 -0.29 -13.42 19.83
N THR A 39 -0.60 -12.84 21.00
CA THR A 39 -1.88 -13.02 21.66
C THR A 39 -3.03 -12.48 20.81
N PRO A 40 -4.21 -13.11 20.84
CA PRO A 40 -5.37 -12.62 20.12
C PRO A 40 -5.73 -11.23 20.64
N ILE A 41 -5.60 -10.22 19.77
CA ILE A 41 -6.00 -8.85 20.08
C ILE A 41 -7.46 -8.67 19.72
N ASN A 42 -8.28 -8.24 20.66
CA ASN A 42 -9.65 -7.83 20.37
C ASN A 42 -9.62 -6.57 19.49
N ARG A 43 -9.96 -6.72 18.20
CA ARG A 43 -9.94 -5.64 17.21
C ARG A 43 -11.13 -4.70 17.31
N PHE A 44 -12.18 -5.12 18.00
CA PHE A 44 -13.38 -4.32 18.26
C PHE A 44 -13.35 -3.61 19.61
N ASP A 45 -12.30 -3.79 20.40
CA ASP A 45 -12.07 -2.97 21.58
C ASP A 45 -11.57 -1.57 21.17
N ARG A 46 -12.14 -0.52 21.79
CA ARG A 46 -11.78 0.90 21.59
C ARG A 46 -11.83 1.38 20.13
N ILE A 47 -12.94 1.12 19.43
CA ILE A 47 -13.16 1.53 18.03
C ILE A 47 -12.90 3.02 17.81
N GLY A 48 -13.38 3.88 18.72
CA GLY A 48 -13.20 5.34 18.61
C GLY A 48 -11.72 5.76 18.62
N GLU A 49 -10.91 5.21 19.52
CA GLU A 49 -9.46 5.48 19.57
C GLU A 49 -8.75 4.97 18.33
N ARG A 50 -9.18 3.81 17.80
CA ARG A 50 -8.61 3.23 16.57
C ARG A 50 -8.95 4.05 15.34
N ILE A 51 -10.19 4.52 15.19
CA ILE A 51 -10.57 5.41 14.09
C ILE A 51 -9.77 6.70 14.17
N LYS A 52 -9.65 7.30 15.36
CA LYS A 52 -8.80 8.48 15.57
C LYS A 52 -7.34 8.20 15.20
N ALA A 53 -6.80 7.05 15.59
CA ALA A 53 -5.45 6.64 15.22
C ALA A 53 -5.29 6.46 13.70
N VAL A 54 -6.27 5.86 13.01
CA VAL A 54 -6.26 5.75 11.54
C VAL A 54 -6.29 7.14 10.90
N VAL A 55 -7.16 8.05 11.34
CA VAL A 55 -7.20 9.41 10.81
C VAL A 55 -5.88 10.15 11.05
N VAL A 56 -5.33 10.10 12.26
CA VAL A 56 -4.09 10.82 12.62
C VAL A 56 -2.86 10.24 11.93
N PHE A 57 -2.74 8.90 11.87
CA PHE A 57 -1.53 8.25 11.36
C PHE A 57 -1.60 7.88 9.88
N ALA A 58 -2.77 7.50 9.35
CA ALA A 58 -2.93 7.14 7.94
C ALA A 58 -3.18 8.37 7.08
N LEU A 59 -4.19 9.20 7.42
CA LEU A 59 -4.47 10.43 6.64
C LEU A 59 -3.50 11.56 7.00
N GLY A 60 -3.27 11.77 8.30
CA GLY A 60 -2.35 12.80 8.77
C GLY A 60 -0.86 12.46 8.59
N GLN A 61 -0.53 11.21 8.21
CA GLN A 61 0.85 10.71 8.04
C GLN A 61 1.83 11.09 9.17
N ARG A 62 1.31 11.31 10.38
CA ARG A 62 2.05 11.93 11.49
C ARG A 62 3.30 11.14 11.92
N ARG A 63 3.33 9.84 11.63
CA ARG A 63 4.49 8.97 11.91
C ARG A 63 5.65 9.22 10.93
N ILE A 64 5.35 9.57 9.68
CA ILE A 64 6.35 9.72 8.60
C ILE A 64 6.84 11.18 8.55
N LEU A 65 5.97 12.14 8.86
CA LEU A 65 6.30 13.57 8.99
C LEU A 65 7.06 13.92 10.28
N ASN A 66 7.82 12.97 10.83
CA ASN A 66 8.68 13.21 11.98
C ASN A 66 9.99 13.87 11.54
N SER A 67 10.55 14.76 12.37
CA SER A 67 11.74 15.59 12.10
C SER A 67 12.96 14.83 11.60
N ARG A 68 13.03 13.52 11.85
CA ARG A 68 14.13 12.65 11.43
C ARG A 68 14.14 12.33 9.93
N PHE A 69 13.00 12.42 9.24
CA PHE A 69 12.84 12.02 7.83
C PHE A 69 11.86 12.94 7.07
N LEU A 70 11.87 14.24 7.38
CA LEU A 70 10.92 15.20 6.82
C LEU A 70 10.94 15.25 5.30
N ASP A 71 12.12 15.19 4.68
CA ASP A 71 12.26 15.30 3.22
C ASP A 71 11.48 14.19 2.49
N ALA A 72 11.70 12.94 2.91
CA ALA A 72 10.99 11.79 2.36
C ALA A 72 9.52 11.77 2.77
N GLY A 73 9.20 12.23 3.99
CA GLY A 73 7.84 12.27 4.50
C GLY A 73 6.94 13.25 3.77
N ILE A 74 7.45 14.44 3.44
CA ILE A 74 6.70 15.44 2.68
C ILE A 74 6.40 14.92 1.28
N MET A 75 7.39 14.35 0.59
CA MET A 75 7.17 13.74 -0.73
C MET A 75 6.08 12.65 -0.66
N HIS A 76 6.14 11.78 0.35
CA HIS A 76 5.16 10.72 0.53
C HIS A 76 3.75 11.25 0.83
N ALA A 77 3.64 12.37 1.56
CA ALA A 77 2.37 13.05 1.81
C ALA A 77 1.77 13.60 0.53
N PHE A 78 2.55 14.30 -0.28
CA PHE A 78 2.08 14.84 -1.55
C PHE A 78 1.58 13.74 -2.49
N ILE A 79 2.35 12.66 -2.64
CA ILE A 79 1.96 11.53 -3.48
C ILE A 79 0.65 10.90 -2.97
N PHE A 80 0.57 10.64 -1.66
CA PHE A 80 -0.62 10.04 -1.06
C PHE A 80 -1.88 10.90 -1.25
N TRP A 81 -1.80 12.20 -0.94
CA TRP A 81 -2.93 13.11 -1.11
C TRP A 81 -3.31 13.31 -2.58
N GLY A 82 -2.32 13.35 -3.48
CA GLY A 82 -2.57 13.37 -4.93
C GLY A 82 -3.36 12.14 -5.38
N PHE A 83 -2.93 10.94 -4.99
CA PHE A 83 -3.66 9.71 -5.30
C PHE A 83 -5.05 9.66 -4.64
N LEU A 84 -5.21 10.21 -3.44
CA LEU A 84 -6.51 10.26 -2.76
C LEU A 84 -7.51 11.08 -3.57
N VAL A 85 -7.11 12.27 -4.03
CA VAL A 85 -7.96 13.14 -4.87
C VAL A 85 -8.33 12.45 -6.19
N VAL A 86 -7.35 11.85 -6.88
CA VAL A 86 -7.60 11.09 -8.12
C VAL A 86 -8.55 9.92 -7.88
N SER A 87 -8.42 9.23 -6.75
CA SER A 87 -9.29 8.10 -6.39
C SER A 87 -10.72 8.56 -6.15
N ILE A 88 -10.92 9.66 -5.43
CA ILE A 88 -12.25 10.23 -5.19
C ILE A 88 -12.91 10.61 -6.53
N ASN A 89 -12.16 11.28 -7.43
CA ASN A 89 -12.66 11.62 -8.76
C ASN A 89 -12.98 10.36 -9.60
N SER A 90 -12.16 9.31 -9.50
CA SER A 90 -12.39 8.04 -10.20
C SER A 90 -13.67 7.37 -9.71
N ILE A 91 -13.91 7.32 -8.40
CA ILE A 91 -15.14 6.79 -7.82
C ILE A 91 -16.36 7.60 -8.30
N HIS A 92 -16.25 8.92 -8.32
CA HIS A 92 -17.29 9.80 -8.81
C HIS A 92 -17.62 9.55 -10.29
N PHE A 93 -16.60 9.42 -11.14
CA PHE A 93 -16.76 9.12 -12.56
C PHE A 93 -17.40 7.74 -12.80
N ILE A 94 -16.94 6.72 -12.07
CA ILE A 94 -17.52 5.37 -12.12
C ILE A 94 -18.98 5.42 -11.68
N GLY A 95 -19.29 6.12 -10.58
CA GLY A 95 -20.64 6.28 -10.07
C GLY A 95 -21.59 6.95 -11.06
N ARG A 96 -21.12 8.02 -11.75
CA ARG A 96 -21.87 8.66 -12.85
C ARG A 96 -22.11 7.73 -14.03
N GLY A 97 -21.21 6.77 -14.28
CA GLY A 97 -21.40 5.73 -15.28
C GLY A 97 -22.56 4.77 -14.98
N PHE A 98 -22.91 4.57 -13.70
CA PHE A 98 -24.06 3.73 -13.29
C PHE A 98 -25.34 4.54 -13.10
N TYR A 99 -25.24 5.74 -12.54
CA TYR A 99 -26.38 6.63 -12.27
C TYR A 99 -26.01 8.04 -12.71
N PRO A 100 -26.67 8.61 -13.75
CA PRO A 100 -26.33 9.92 -14.30
C PRO A 100 -26.34 11.05 -13.26
N ASP A 101 -27.23 10.98 -12.26
CA ASP A 101 -27.40 11.99 -11.21
C ASP A 101 -26.48 11.76 -9.98
N PHE A 102 -25.63 10.73 -9.99
CA PHE A 102 -24.76 10.45 -8.86
C PHE A 102 -23.63 11.46 -8.75
N HIS A 103 -23.64 12.26 -7.69
CA HIS A 103 -22.58 13.19 -7.36
C HIS A 103 -22.12 13.01 -5.92
N LEU A 104 -20.81 13.12 -5.72
CA LEU A 104 -20.25 13.21 -4.37
C LEU A 104 -20.40 14.67 -3.90
N PRO A 105 -20.73 14.91 -2.61
CA PRO A 105 -20.74 16.26 -2.07
C PRO A 105 -19.36 16.90 -2.33
N PHE A 106 -19.35 18.15 -2.82
CA PHE A 106 -18.19 18.92 -3.31
C PHE A 106 -17.67 18.61 -4.74
N LEU A 107 -18.20 17.60 -5.44
CA LEU A 107 -17.84 17.26 -6.84
C LEU A 107 -19.01 17.39 -7.83
N GLY A 108 -20.21 17.75 -7.34
CA GLY A 108 -21.35 18.32 -8.08
C GLY A 108 -21.95 19.45 -7.24
N ASP A 109 -22.51 20.53 -7.77
CA ASP A 109 -23.08 20.76 -9.09
C ASP A 109 -22.37 21.91 -9.82
N GLY A 110 -21.93 21.66 -11.06
CA GLY A 110 -21.62 22.70 -12.03
C GLY A 110 -22.43 22.36 -13.27
N GLY A 111 -23.38 23.22 -13.63
CA GLY A 111 -24.30 23.02 -14.76
C GLY A 111 -23.62 22.68 -16.07
#